data_AF-A0A7C6GSA0-F1
#
_entry.id   AF-A0A7C6GSA0-F1
#
_cell.length_a   1.000
_cell.length_b   1.000
_cell.length_c   1.000
_cell.angle_alpha   90.00
_cell.angle_beta   90.00
_cell.angle_gamma   90.00
#
_symmetry.space_group_name_H-M   'P 1'
#
loop_
_entity.id
_entity.type
_entity.pdbx_description
1 polymer ?
#
loop_
_entity_poly.entity_id
_entity_poly.type
_entity_poly.pdbx_seq_one_letter_code
_entity_poly.pdbx_strand_id
1 'polypeptide(L)'
;MSYTLSTEEHNELIHILRVLKKQVEEMLKFSSDILLIWQKNEITDWLNFIVEHADIEELKSLEKEVNKMFFEKFNVRIESSNLDNVRLETFEQFICRLHEILH
;
A
#
# COMPACT_ATOMS: atom_id res chain seq x y z
N MET A 1 3.50 -27.21 2.01
CA MET A 1 4.54 -26.46 1.29
C MET A 1 4.24 -25.00 1.52
N SER A 2 5.11 -24.29 2.23
CA SER A 2 5.07 -22.82 2.27
C SER A 2 5.56 -22.37 0.90
N TYR A 3 4.70 -21.65 0.17
CA TYR A 3 5.08 -21.03 -1.08
C TYR A 3 5.56 -19.63 -0.72
N THR A 4 6.81 -19.33 -1.03
CA THR A 4 7.38 -17.99 -0.82
C THR A 4 7.39 -17.24 -2.14
N LEU A 5 7.16 -15.94 -2.06
CA LEU A 5 7.37 -14.98 -3.14
C LEU A 5 8.73 -15.16 -3.82
N SER A 6 8.80 -14.91 -5.13
CA SER A 6 10.09 -14.66 -5.76
C SER A 6 10.67 -13.32 -5.28
N THR A 7 12.00 -13.20 -5.31
CA THR A 7 12.68 -11.96 -4.92
C THR A 7 12.27 -10.77 -5.79
N GLU A 8 11.92 -11.00 -7.06
CA GLU A 8 11.50 -9.94 -7.97
C GLU A 8 10.12 -9.39 -7.58
N GLU A 9 9.13 -10.27 -7.45
CA GLU A 9 7.77 -9.93 -7.00
C GLU A 9 7.77 -9.26 -5.62
N HIS A 10 8.61 -9.77 -4.71
CA HIS A 10 8.74 -9.21 -3.36
C HIS A 10 9.26 -7.77 -3.40
N ASN A 11 10.32 -7.52 -4.17
CA ASN A 11 10.88 -6.19 -4.33
C ASN A 11 9.93 -5.23 -5.06
N GLU A 12 9.11 -5.74 -5.98
CA GLU A 12 8.11 -4.95 -6.69
C GLU A 12 7.03 -4.44 -5.72
N LEU A 13 6.47 -5.31 -4.87
CA LEU A 13 5.50 -4.91 -3.84
C LEU A 13 6.08 -3.87 -2.88
N ILE A 14 7.32 -4.09 -2.41
CA ILE A 14 8.05 -3.13 -1.56
C ILE A 14 8.22 -1.79 -2.26
N HIS A 15 8.55 -1.81 -3.56
CA HIS A 15 8.76 -0.61 -4.35
C HIS A 15 7.46 0.21 -4.46
N ILE A 16 6.34 -0.42 -4.79
CA ILE A 16 5.05 0.27 -4.94
C ILE A 16 4.64 0.91 -3.60
N LEU A 17 4.75 0.19 -2.47
CA LEU A 17 4.45 0.75 -1.14
C LEU A 17 5.36 1.93 -0.78
N ARG A 18 6.65 1.90 -1.15
CA ARG A 18 7.56 3.03 -0.93
C ARG A 18 7.16 4.26 -1.74
N VAL A 19 6.72 4.06 -2.99
CA VAL A 19 6.22 5.14 -3.84
C VAL A 19 4.95 5.74 -3.24
N LEU A 20 3.99 4.90 -2.85
CA LEU A 20 2.75 5.33 -2.20
C LEU A 20 3.02 6.11 -0.91
N LYS A 21 3.90 5.60 -0.04
CA LYS A 21 4.31 6.28 1.18
C LYS A 21 4.86 7.67 0.90
N LYS A 22 5.75 7.78 -0.09
CA LYS A 22 6.38 9.05 -0.47
C LYS A 22 5.34 10.06 -0.96
N GLN A 23 4.34 9.63 -1.73
CA GLN A 23 3.26 10.50 -2.19
C GLN A 23 2.44 11.04 -1.02
N VAL A 24 2.06 10.19 -0.06
CA VAL A 24 1.35 10.62 1.15
C VAL A 24 2.21 11.58 1.98
N GLU A 25 3.52 11.33 2.11
CA GLU A 25 4.45 12.24 2.79
C GLU A 25 4.61 13.58 2.06
N GLU A 26 4.52 13.60 0.73
CA GLU A 26 4.51 14.84 -0.05
C GLU A 26 3.22 15.63 0.15
N MET A 27 2.07 14.97 0.18
CA MET A 27 0.79 15.62 0.49
C MET A 27 0.79 16.21 1.91
N LEU A 28 1.37 15.50 2.89
CA LEU A 28 1.51 15.98 4.27
C LEU A 28 2.39 17.24 4.43
N LYS A 29 3.19 17.62 3.43
CA LYS A 29 3.93 18.90 3.46
C LYS A 29 3.02 20.10 3.29
N PHE A 30 1.85 19.90 2.67
CA PHE A 30 0.93 20.96 2.29
C PHE A 30 -0.46 20.81 2.93
N SER A 31 -0.75 19.64 3.50
CA SER A 31 -1.99 19.32 4.20
C SER A 31 -1.72 18.73 5.58
N SER A 32 -2.54 19.11 6.55
CA SER A 32 -2.57 18.55 7.90
C SER A 32 -3.79 17.64 8.11
N ASP A 33 -4.31 17.04 7.04
CA ASP A 33 -5.42 16.11 7.11
C ASP A 33 -5.04 14.85 7.93
N ILE A 34 -5.87 14.53 8.92
CA ILE A 34 -5.67 13.39 9.82
C ILE A 34 -5.68 12.05 9.06
N LEU A 35 -6.42 11.96 7.95
CA LEU A 35 -6.46 10.77 7.11
C LEU A 35 -5.10 10.50 6.49
N LEU A 36 -4.39 11.52 6.00
CA LEU A 36 -3.04 11.34 5.44
C LEU A 36 -2.05 10.84 6.49
N ILE A 37 -2.16 11.32 7.74
CA ILE A 37 -1.33 10.85 8.84
C ILE A 37 -1.61 9.37 9.11
N TRP A 38 -2.88 8.97 9.15
CA TRP A 38 -3.26 7.58 9.37
C TRP A 38 -2.80 6.69 8.23
N GLN A 39 -3.05 7.10 6.98
CA GLN A 39 -2.63 6.38 5.78
C GLN A 39 -1.12 6.16 5.77
N LYS A 40 -0.32 7.18 6.12
CA LYS A 40 1.14 7.04 6.22
C LYS A 40 1.56 5.96 7.23
N ASN A 41 0.90 5.90 8.37
CA ASN A 41 1.20 4.92 9.41
C ASN A 41 0.86 3.50 8.94
N GLU A 42 -0.34 3.31 8.39
CA GLU A 42 -0.80 2.02 7.83
C GLU A 42 0.16 1.53 6.73
N ILE A 43 0.53 2.39 5.78
CA ILE A 43 1.52 2.05 4.73
C ILE A 43 2.87 1.69 5.34
N THR A 44 3.28 2.36 6.41
CA THR A 44 4.56 2.05 7.09
C THR A 44 4.50 0.68 7.74
N ASP A 45 3.38 0.33 8.37
CA ASP A 45 3.19 -0.97 9.00
C ASP A 45 3.17 -2.09 7.95
N TRP A 46 2.46 -1.89 6.83
CA TRP A 46 2.47 -2.84 5.71
C TRP A 46 3.85 -2.98 5.07
N LEU A 47 4.60 -1.89 4.95
CA LEU A 47 5.95 -1.92 4.40
C LEU A 47 6.90 -2.71 5.32
N ASN A 48 6.81 -2.51 6.64
CA ASN A 48 7.60 -3.27 7.61
C ASN A 48 7.23 -4.76 7.55
N PHE A 49 5.93 -5.06 7.49
CA PHE A 49 5.44 -6.42 7.35
C PHE A 49 5.99 -7.09 6.08
N ILE A 50 5.81 -6.49 4.89
CA ILE A 50 6.31 -7.10 3.66
C ILE A 50 7.83 -7.25 3.70
N VAL A 51 8.60 -6.30 4.25
CA VAL A 51 10.07 -6.45 4.31
C VAL A 51 10.50 -7.68 5.13
N GLU A 52 9.75 -8.04 6.16
CA GLU A 52 10.06 -9.17 7.05
C GLU A 52 9.42 -10.48 6.60
N HIS A 53 8.37 -10.42 5.78
CA HIS A 53 7.53 -11.56 5.41
C HIS A 53 7.46 -11.77 3.88
N ALA A 54 7.81 -12.99 3.44
CA ALA A 54 7.72 -13.42 2.04
C ALA A 54 6.82 -14.64 1.84
N ASP A 55 6.20 -15.16 2.90
CA ASP A 55 5.29 -16.30 2.84
C ASP A 55 3.92 -15.88 2.27
N ILE A 56 3.42 -16.64 1.31
CA ILE A 56 2.17 -16.33 0.60
C ILE A 56 0.95 -16.37 1.54
N GLU A 57 0.90 -17.26 2.52
CA GLU A 57 -0.25 -17.34 3.44
C GLU A 57 -0.27 -16.15 4.42
N GLU A 58 0.89 -15.69 4.86
CA GLU A 58 1.02 -14.45 5.62
C GLU A 58 0.55 -13.25 4.79
N LEU A 59 0.93 -13.18 3.52
CA LEU A 59 0.57 -12.10 2.61
C LEU A 59 -0.91 -12.08 2.21
N LYS A 60 -1.61 -13.22 2.22
CA LYS A 60 -3.08 -13.26 2.08
C LYS A 60 -3.80 -12.54 3.23
N SER A 61 -3.20 -12.50 4.42
CA SER A 61 -3.75 -11.74 5.54
C SER A 61 -3.59 -10.24 5.30
N LEU A 62 -2.44 -9.82 4.77
CA LEU A 62 -2.20 -8.45 4.33
C LEU A 62 -3.14 -8.04 3.19
N GLU A 63 -3.35 -8.89 2.18
CA GLU A 63 -4.28 -8.61 1.07
C GLU A 63 -5.69 -8.27 1.57
N LYS A 64 -6.20 -9.02 2.56
CA LYS A 64 -7.51 -8.75 3.16
C LYS A 64 -7.55 -7.41 3.89
N GLU A 65 -6.50 -7.10 4.64
CA GLU A 65 -6.39 -5.84 5.38
C GLU A 65 -6.33 -4.64 4.42
N VAL A 66 -5.44 -4.70 3.44
CA VAL A 66 -5.23 -3.65 2.43
C VAL A 66 -6.52 -3.38 1.65
N ASN A 67 -7.23 -4.43 1.21
CA ASN A 67 -8.51 -4.29 0.51
C ASN A 67 -9.57 -3.62 1.40
N LYS A 68 -9.70 -4.06 2.67
CA LYS A 68 -10.63 -3.42 3.62
C LYS A 68 -10.30 -1.94 3.79
N MET A 69 -9.03 -1.63 4.01
CA MET A 69 -8.53 -0.28 4.25
C MET A 69 -8.66 0.62 3.01
N PHE A 70 -8.58 0.05 1.82
CA PHE A 70 -8.89 0.74 0.57
C PHE A 70 -10.30 1.35 0.62
N PHE A 71 -11.32 0.53 0.89
CA PHE A 71 -12.70 1.00 0.95
C PHE A 71 -12.99 1.91 2.15
N GLU A 72 -12.38 1.64 3.31
CA GLU A 72 -12.69 2.38 4.54
C GLU A 72 -11.98 3.72 4.66
N LYS A 73 -10.72 3.82 4.23
CA LYS A 73 -9.85 4.96 4.58
C LYS A 73 -9.06 5.55 3.42
N PHE A 74 -8.85 4.81 2.32
CA PHE A 74 -7.97 5.28 1.23
C PHE A 74 -8.70 5.77 0.00
N ASN A 75 -9.80 5.11 -0.41
CA ASN A 75 -10.65 5.47 -1.54
C ASN A 75 -11.59 6.65 -1.21
N VAL A 76 -10.99 7.71 -0.68
CA VAL A 76 -11.61 8.98 -0.35
C VAL A 76 -10.79 10.07 -1.00
N ARG A 77 -11.47 11.05 -1.59
CA ARG A 77 -10.79 12.22 -2.13
C ARG A 77 -10.38 13.14 -0.99
N ILE A 78 -9.08 13.37 -0.85
CA ILE A 78 -8.50 14.22 0.20
C ILE A 78 -8.24 15.62 -0.38
N GLU A 79 -7.78 15.67 -1.63
CA GLU A 79 -7.47 16.94 -2.31
C GLU A 79 -8.00 16.97 -3.73
N SER A 80 -8.14 18.17 -4.29
CA SER A 80 -8.47 18.36 -5.71
C SER A 80 -7.26 18.22 -6.64
N SER A 81 -6.07 18.02 -6.08
CA SER A 81 -4.79 18.02 -6.77
C SER A 81 -4.53 16.72 -7.55
N ASN A 82 -3.64 16.79 -8.54
CA ASN A 82 -3.20 15.60 -9.29
C ASN A 82 -2.49 14.57 -8.39
N LEU A 83 -1.94 15.01 -7.25
CA LEU A 83 -1.27 14.13 -6.28
C LEU A 83 -2.24 13.12 -5.67
N ASP A 84 -3.50 13.50 -5.46
CA ASP A 84 -4.49 12.59 -4.87
C ASP A 84 -4.89 11.47 -5.85
N ASN A 85 -5.04 11.80 -7.13
CA ASN A 85 -5.28 10.79 -8.17
C ASN A 85 -4.09 9.81 -8.27
N VAL A 86 -2.87 10.35 -8.32
CA VAL A 86 -1.65 9.55 -8.40
C VAL A 86 -1.49 8.65 -7.16
N ARG A 87 -1.84 9.13 -5.97
CA ARG A 87 -1.89 8.34 -4.73
C ARG A 87 -2.86 7.16 -4.87
N LEU A 88 -4.09 7.42 -5.35
CA LEU A 88 -5.11 6.39 -5.52
C LEU A 88 -4.69 5.34 -6.57
N GLU A 89 -4.22 5.78 -7.73
CA GLU A 89 -3.72 4.89 -8.79
C GLU A 89 -2.56 4.01 -8.30
N THR A 90 -1.64 4.57 -7.50
CA THR A 90 -0.53 3.80 -6.94
C THR A 90 -1.01 2.78 -5.90
N PHE A 91 -2.03 3.12 -5.10
CA PHE A 91 -2.64 2.16 -4.18
C PHE A 91 -3.33 1.03 -4.94
N GLU A 92 -4.14 1.35 -5.95
CA GLU A 92 -4.81 0.35 -6.79
C GLU A 92 -3.80 -0.57 -7.47
N GLN A 93 -2.68 -0.02 -7.98
CA GLN A 93 -1.58 -0.81 -8.53
C GLN A 93 -1.04 -1.81 -7.49
N PHE A 94 -0.87 -1.39 -6.24
CA PHE A 94 -0.43 -2.29 -5.17
C PHE A 94 -1.44 -3.41 -4.91
N ILE A 95 -2.74 -3.10 -4.83
CA ILE A 95 -3.80 -4.12 -4.64
C ILE A 95 -3.79 -5.12 -5.79
N CYS A 96 -3.81 -4.62 -7.03
CA CYS A 96 -3.82 -5.47 -8.22
C CYS A 96 -2.60 -6.38 -8.25
N ARG A 97 -1.41 -5.84 -7.98
CA ARG A 97 -0.18 -6.62 -8.03
C ARG A 97 -0.11 -7.66 -6.92
N LEU A 98 -0.53 -7.28 -5.71
CA LEU A 98 -0.64 -8.20 -4.58
C LEU A 98 -1.61 -9.35 -4.90
N HIS A 99 -2.75 -9.05 -5.52
CA HIS A 99 -3.71 -10.06 -5.95
C HIS A 99 -3.13 -11.01 -7.01
N GLU A 100 -2.52 -10.48 -8.07
CA GLU A 100 -1.90 -11.28 -9.15
C GLU A 100 -0.84 -12.27 -8.67
N ILE A 101 -0.11 -11.91 -7.60
CA ILE A 101 0.94 -12.76 -7.03
C ILE A 101 0.33 -13.90 -6.19
N LEU A 102 -0.77 -13.63 -5.51
CA LEU A 102 -1.33 -14.54 -4.50
C LEU A 102 -2.34 -15.56 -5.07
N HIS A 103 -2.78 -15.38 -6.31
CA HIS A 103 -3.83 -16.18 -6.98
C HIS A 103 -3.43 -16.59 -8.39
#